data_AF-A0A520Z2L8-F1
#
_entry.id   AF-A0A520Z2L8-F1
#
_cell.length_a   1.000
_cell.length_b   1.000
_cell.length_c   1.000
_cell.angle_alpha   90.00
_cell.angle_beta   90.00
_cell.angle_gamma   90.00
#
_symmetry.space_group_name_H-M   'P 1'
#
loop_
_entity.id
_entity.type
_entity.pdbx_description
1 polymer ?
#
loop_
_entity_poly.entity_id
_entity_poly.type
_entity_poly.pdbx_seq_one_letter_code
_entity_poly.pdbx_strand_id
1 'polypeptide(L)'
;MIIPELLLYLFIVVAIVQGLYYVVIFSKLALLKPKARKQKNHNISVIICAKNEAEYLKSFLPFIVNQDYPNYEVILVNDGSTDSSLDIMEIYANRYHHVRVVDVEQNETFWGNKKYALTLGIKAAKFDYLLLTDADCKPLSRYWIKQMSAYFEEGKQIVLGYGAYAKTSFSLLNKLIRYETLITAIQYFSYALCGIPYMGVGRNLAYKKEAFFENNGFVNHMNLLS
;
A
#
# COMPACT_ATOMS: atom_id res chain seq x y z
N MET A 1 -30.68 -42.11 -17.39
CA MET A 1 -31.04 -41.45 -16.11
C MET A 1 -29.82 -41.14 -15.23
N ILE A 2 -28.66 -41.76 -15.45
CA ILE A 2 -27.47 -41.65 -14.57
C ILE A 2 -26.70 -40.32 -14.70
N ILE A 3 -26.64 -39.72 -15.90
CA ILE A 3 -25.80 -38.52 -16.14
C ILE A 3 -26.28 -37.29 -15.34
N PRO A 4 -27.59 -36.93 -15.32
CA PRO A 4 -28.06 -35.79 -14.52
C PRO A 4 -27.81 -35.94 -13.02
N GLU A 5 -27.93 -37.17 -12.49
CA GLU A 5 -27.68 -37.47 -11.07
C GLU A 5 -26.20 -37.28 -10.73
N LEU A 6 -25.29 -37.78 -11.57
CA LEU A 6 -23.84 -37.57 -11.41
C LEU A 6 -23.47 -36.07 -11.44
N LEU A 7 -24.04 -35.30 -12.36
CA LEU A 7 -23.80 -33.86 -12.44
C LEU A 7 -24.30 -33.13 -11.20
N LEU A 8 -25.45 -33.54 -10.65
CA LEU A 8 -26.00 -32.97 -9.42
C LEU A 8 -25.09 -33.28 -8.22
N TYR A 9 -24.61 -34.52 -8.07
CA TYR A 9 -23.68 -34.87 -6.99
C TYR A 9 -22.37 -34.10 -7.10
N LEU A 10 -21.81 -33.98 -8.31
CA LEU A 10 -20.61 -33.17 -8.54
C LEU A 10 -20.83 -31.71 -8.15
N PHE A 11 -21.95 -31.11 -8.57
CA PHE A 11 -22.30 -29.74 -8.20
C PHE A 11 -22.40 -29.56 -6.67
N ILE A 12 -23.06 -30.49 -5.97
CA ILE A 12 -23.18 -30.45 -4.50
C ILE A 12 -21.81 -30.53 -3.85
N VAL A 13 -20.94 -31.45 -4.29
CA VAL A 13 -19.58 -31.59 -3.76
C VAL A 13 -18.78 -30.30 -3.98
N VAL A 14 -18.81 -29.74 -5.19
CA VAL A 14 -18.13 -28.47 -5.50
C VAL A 14 -18.68 -27.33 -4.65
N ALA A 15 -20.00 -27.23 -4.49
CA ALA A 15 -20.62 -26.20 -3.67
C ALA A 15 -20.24 -26.32 -2.18
N ILE A 16 -20.16 -27.54 -1.64
CA ILE A 16 -19.71 -27.80 -0.27
C ILE A 16 -18.24 -27.39 -0.12
N VAL A 17 -17.37 -27.82 -1.04
CA VAL A 17 -15.94 -27.46 -1.01
C VAL A 17 -15.77 -25.94 -1.08
N GLN A 18 -16.50 -25.27 -1.98
CA GLN A 18 -16.48 -23.82 -2.11
C GLN A 18 -17.00 -23.12 -0.85
N GLY A 19 -18.08 -23.63 -0.24
CA GLY A 19 -18.64 -23.12 1.00
C GLY A 19 -17.65 -23.23 2.17
N LEU A 20 -17.01 -24.39 2.32
CA LEU A 20 -15.96 -24.61 3.32
C LEU A 20 -14.77 -23.68 3.09
N TYR A 21 -14.33 -23.51 1.84
CA TYR A 21 -13.29 -22.55 1.48
C TYR A 21 -13.66 -21.12 1.93
N TYR A 22 -14.87 -20.65 1.62
CA TYR A 22 -15.31 -19.31 2.02
C TYR A 22 -15.38 -19.15 3.54
N VAL A 23 -15.90 -20.16 4.25
CA VAL A 23 -15.98 -20.12 5.71
C VAL A 23 -14.57 -20.09 6.32
N VAL A 24 -13.66 -20.95 5.87
CA VAL A 24 -12.31 -21.03 6.46
C VAL A 24 -11.51 -19.75 6.19
N ILE A 25 -11.51 -19.25 4.96
CA ILE A 25 -10.68 -18.10 4.58
C ILE A 25 -11.23 -16.80 5.16
N PHE A 26 -12.53 -16.54 5.02
CA PHE A 26 -13.10 -15.21 5.27
C PHE A 26 -13.70 -15.03 6.67
N SER A 27 -13.97 -16.11 7.41
CA SER A 27 -14.51 -16.01 8.79
C SER A 27 -13.59 -15.24 9.72
N LYS A 28 -12.26 -15.42 9.62
CA LYS A 28 -11.29 -14.70 10.46
C LYS A 28 -11.41 -13.19 10.32
N LEU A 29 -11.57 -12.71 9.09
CA LEU A 29 -11.77 -11.29 8.83
C LEU A 29 -13.14 -10.82 9.32
N ALA A 30 -14.20 -11.59 9.04
CA ALA A 30 -15.56 -11.27 9.46
C ALA A 30 -15.73 -11.19 10.99
N LEU A 31 -14.97 -11.99 11.73
CA LEU A 31 -14.98 -12.04 13.19
C LEU A 31 -13.93 -11.11 13.83
N LEU A 32 -13.09 -10.44 13.02
CA LEU A 32 -12.04 -9.57 13.52
C LEU A 32 -12.64 -8.33 14.18
N LYS A 33 -12.43 -8.21 15.49
CA LYS A 33 -12.81 -6.99 16.24
C LYS A 33 -11.64 -6.01 16.25
N PRO A 34 -11.89 -4.71 15.97
CA PRO A 34 -10.87 -3.67 16.17
C PRO A 34 -10.42 -3.69 17.63
N LYS A 35 -9.14 -3.98 17.86
CA LYS A 35 -8.53 -3.83 19.18
C LYS A 35 -7.85 -2.47 19.24
N ALA A 36 -8.09 -1.73 20.33
CA ALA A 36 -7.27 -0.57 20.66
C ALA A 36 -5.83 -1.05 20.89
N ARG A 37 -4.93 -0.73 19.96
CA ARG A 37 -3.52 -1.10 20.07
C ARG A 37 -2.79 -0.01 20.85
N LYS A 38 -1.90 -0.43 21.76
CA LYS A 38 -0.97 0.51 22.39
C LYS A 38 -0.10 1.12 21.29
N GLN A 39 0.00 2.45 21.30
CA GLN A 39 0.83 3.16 20.35
C GLN A 39 2.29 2.79 20.61
N LYS A 40 2.95 2.25 19.58
CA LYS A 40 4.40 2.13 19.54
C LYS A 40 4.93 3.32 18.74
N ASN A 41 5.83 4.07 19.34
CA ASN A 41 6.46 5.23 18.71
C ASN A 41 7.67 4.77 17.89
N HIS A 42 7.42 3.96 16.87
CA HIS A 42 8.44 3.62 15.89
C HIS A 42 8.79 4.87 15.07
N ASN A 43 10.05 5.10 14.74
CA ASN A 43 10.36 6.15 13.78
C ASN A 43 10.00 5.67 12.38
N ILE A 44 9.23 6.45 11.62
CA ILE A 44 8.68 6.02 10.33
C ILE A 44 9.29 6.81 9.18
N SER A 45 9.74 6.14 8.12
CA SER A 45 10.05 6.77 6.85
C SER A 45 8.87 6.59 5.89
N VAL A 46 8.19 7.69 5.57
CA VAL A 46 7.12 7.71 4.57
C VAL A 46 7.75 7.86 3.19
N ILE A 47 7.46 6.96 2.27
CA ILE A 47 8.01 6.97 0.91
C ILE A 47 6.88 7.21 -0.08
N ILE A 48 7.05 8.23 -0.93
CA ILE A 48 6.09 8.60 -1.97
C ILE A 48 6.84 8.75 -3.28
N CYS A 49 6.55 7.88 -4.25
CA CYS A 49 7.05 8.04 -5.62
C CYS A 49 6.03 8.82 -6.45
N ALA A 50 6.52 9.74 -7.28
CA ALA A 50 5.68 10.51 -8.17
C ALA A 50 6.33 10.66 -9.55
N LYS A 51 5.50 10.60 -10.60
CA LYS A 51 5.87 10.90 -11.97
C LYS A 51 4.74 11.66 -12.63
N ASN A 52 4.92 12.95 -12.87
CA ASN A 52 3.89 13.83 -13.44
C ASN A 52 2.62 13.94 -12.57
N GLU A 53 2.80 14.19 -11.27
CA GLU A 53 1.75 14.21 -10.25
C GLU A 53 1.60 15.59 -9.58
N ALA A 54 2.00 16.68 -10.27
CA ALA A 54 2.09 18.01 -9.67
C ALA A 54 0.81 18.46 -8.94
N GLU A 55 -0.35 18.28 -9.56
CA GLU A 55 -1.64 18.68 -8.99
C GLU A 55 -2.01 17.89 -7.73
N TYR A 56 -1.70 16.59 -7.72
CA TYR A 56 -1.95 15.72 -6.58
C TYR A 56 -0.97 16.00 -5.44
N LEU A 57 0.32 16.18 -5.74
CA LEU A 57 1.32 16.57 -4.75
C LEU A 57 0.92 17.88 -4.06
N LYS A 58 0.50 18.89 -4.83
CA LYS A 58 0.02 20.17 -4.29
C LYS A 58 -1.18 19.99 -3.35
N SER A 59 -2.10 19.10 -3.70
CA SER A 59 -3.34 18.86 -2.97
C SER A 59 -3.17 17.97 -1.74
N PHE A 60 -2.27 16.97 -1.80
CA PHE A 60 -2.23 15.87 -0.84
C PHE A 60 -1.01 15.89 0.10
N LEU A 61 0.12 16.48 -0.29
CA LEU A 61 1.26 16.65 0.61
C LEU A 61 0.93 17.37 1.92
N PRO A 62 0.03 18.38 1.99
CA PRO A 62 -0.37 18.97 3.27
C PRO A 62 -0.93 17.94 4.27
N PHE A 63 -1.59 16.88 3.80
CA PHE A 63 -2.11 15.81 4.65
C PHE A 63 -1.02 14.84 5.12
N ILE A 64 0.09 14.73 4.38
CA ILE A 64 1.23 13.87 4.72
C ILE A 64 2.17 14.57 5.71
N VAL A 65 2.50 15.84 5.47
CA VAL A 65 3.48 16.57 6.29
C VAL A 65 2.93 17.08 7.61
N ASN A 66 1.60 17.05 7.80
CA ASN A 66 0.92 17.46 9.04
C ASN A 66 0.26 16.26 9.77
N GLN A 67 0.96 15.12 9.84
CA GLN A 67 0.49 13.95 10.59
C GLN A 67 0.76 14.15 12.08
N ASP A 68 -0.19 13.75 12.92
CA ASP A 68 -0.06 13.71 14.37
C ASP A 68 0.73 12.44 14.75
N TYR A 69 2.04 12.53 14.55
CA TYR A 69 2.99 11.48 14.83
C TYR A 69 4.35 12.07 15.23
N PRO A 70 4.97 11.60 16.33
CA PRO A 70 6.09 12.31 16.95
C PRO A 70 7.39 12.31 16.14
N ASN A 71 7.71 11.22 15.43
CA ASN A 71 8.98 11.11 14.71
C ASN A 71 8.80 10.36 13.39
N TYR A 72 8.82 11.10 12.29
CA TYR A 72 8.78 10.55 10.96
C TYR A 72 9.52 11.45 9.98
N GLU A 73 9.97 10.87 8.87
CA GLU A 73 10.44 11.62 7.70
C GLU A 73 9.55 11.29 6.49
N VAL A 74 9.58 12.15 5.49
CA VAL A 74 8.91 11.97 4.21
C VAL A 74 9.95 12.03 3.10
N ILE A 75 9.98 11.01 2.27
CA ILE A 75 10.91 10.86 1.15
C ILE A 75 10.07 10.92 -0.12
N LEU A 76 10.19 12.05 -0.80
CA LEU A 76 9.55 12.30 -2.08
C LEU A 76 10.51 11.86 -3.18
N VAL A 77 10.15 10.84 -3.94
CA VAL A 77 10.98 10.31 -5.02
C VAL A 77 10.41 10.78 -6.35
N ASN A 78 11.17 11.61 -7.07
CA ASN A 78 10.82 12.04 -8.41
C ASN A 78 11.28 10.98 -9.43
N ASP A 79 10.34 10.30 -10.08
CA ASP A 79 10.62 9.26 -11.09
C ASP A 79 10.67 9.85 -12.51
N GLY A 80 11.51 10.87 -12.70
CA GLY A 80 11.70 11.54 -13.99
C GLY A 80 10.46 12.30 -14.47
N SER A 81 9.85 13.09 -13.60
CA SER A 81 8.75 13.98 -14.00
C SER A 81 9.22 15.03 -15.01
N THR A 82 8.34 15.38 -15.94
CA THR A 82 8.50 16.45 -16.93
C THR A 82 7.59 17.65 -16.64
N ASP A 83 6.67 17.52 -15.69
CA ASP A 83 5.86 18.62 -15.16
C ASP A 83 6.53 19.27 -13.92
N SER A 84 5.80 20.14 -13.23
CA SER A 84 6.27 20.83 -12.01
C SER A 84 6.30 19.94 -10.75
N SER A 85 6.24 18.61 -10.86
CA SER A 85 6.27 17.72 -9.69
C SER A 85 7.53 17.92 -8.86
N LEU A 86 8.71 17.95 -9.50
CA LEU A 86 9.99 18.14 -8.82
C LEU A 86 10.04 19.49 -8.08
N ASP A 87 9.62 20.57 -8.73
CA ASP A 87 9.57 21.91 -8.13
C ASP A 87 8.71 21.92 -6.86
N ILE A 88 7.55 21.24 -6.90
CA ILE A 88 6.67 21.12 -5.74
C ILE A 88 7.35 20.33 -4.63
N MET A 89 8.00 19.20 -4.94
CA MET A 89 8.73 18.40 -3.95
C MET A 89 9.81 19.23 -3.25
N GLU A 90 10.59 20.00 -4.01
CA GLU A 90 11.65 20.87 -3.49
C GLU A 90 11.11 21.99 -2.60
N ILE A 91 9.96 22.59 -2.95
CA ILE A 91 9.29 23.57 -2.09
C ILE A 91 8.95 22.96 -0.72
N TYR A 92 8.47 21.71 -0.69
CA TYR A 92 8.15 21.04 0.57
C TYR A 92 9.41 20.64 1.35
N ALA A 93 10.46 20.16 0.69
CA ALA A 93 11.74 19.85 1.34
C ALA A 93 12.39 21.09 1.97
N ASN A 94 12.33 22.25 1.29
CA ASN A 94 12.82 23.51 1.85
C ASN A 94 11.97 24.05 3.01
N ARG A 95 10.66 23.74 3.02
CA ARG A 95 9.73 24.20 4.07
C ARG A 95 9.73 23.32 5.31
N TYR A 96 9.94 22.02 5.17
CA TYR A 96 9.79 21.03 6.24
C TYR A 96 11.08 20.23 6.41
N HIS A 97 11.76 20.39 7.54
CA HIS A 97 13.04 19.72 7.84
C HIS A 97 12.99 18.18 7.83
N HIS A 98 11.80 17.59 7.98
CA HIS A 98 11.56 16.15 7.92
C HIS A 98 11.17 15.66 6.52
N VAL A 99 11.20 16.51 5.49
CA VAL A 99 10.93 16.15 4.10
C VAL A 99 12.24 16.17 3.30
N ARG A 100 12.46 15.15 2.48
CA ARG A 100 13.63 15.01 1.60
C ARG A 100 13.20 14.61 0.20
N VAL A 101 13.92 15.08 -0.81
CA VAL A 101 13.73 14.68 -2.21
C VAL A 101 14.81 13.68 -2.61
N VAL A 102 14.41 12.68 -3.39
CA VAL A 102 15.29 11.78 -4.13
C VAL A 102 14.93 11.95 -5.59
N ASP A 103 15.76 12.66 -6.34
CA ASP A 103 15.57 12.83 -7.77
C ASP A 103 16.23 11.68 -8.52
N VAL A 104 15.44 10.92 -9.29
CA VAL A 104 15.92 9.73 -9.98
C VAL A 104 16.54 10.14 -11.32
N GLU A 105 17.87 10.05 -11.38
CA GLU A 105 18.60 10.17 -12.65
C GLU A 105 18.09 9.15 -13.66
N GLN A 106 17.61 9.66 -14.80
CA GLN A 106 17.17 8.82 -15.89
C GLN A 106 18.39 8.12 -16.50
N ASN A 107 18.35 6.80 -16.53
CA ASN A 107 19.29 5.97 -17.28
C ASN A 107 18.51 5.06 -18.23
N GLU A 108 19.13 4.64 -19.33
CA GLU A 108 18.48 3.83 -20.37
C GLU A 108 17.99 2.47 -19.83
N THR A 109 18.64 1.95 -18.79
CA THR A 109 18.35 0.62 -18.23
C THR A 109 17.08 0.59 -17.36
N PHE A 110 16.75 1.70 -16.68
CA PHE A 110 15.65 1.77 -15.71
C PHE A 110 14.67 2.91 -15.97
N TRP A 111 14.63 3.39 -17.21
CA TRP A 111 13.79 4.52 -17.61
C TRP A 111 12.32 4.30 -17.24
N GLY A 112 11.76 5.21 -16.44
CA GLY A 112 10.37 5.16 -15.98
C GLY A 112 9.98 3.92 -15.17
N ASN A 113 10.93 3.27 -14.50
CA ASN A 113 10.65 2.08 -13.70
C ASN A 113 10.30 2.47 -12.25
N LYS A 114 9.00 2.45 -11.92
CA LYS A 114 8.49 2.71 -10.56
C LYS A 114 9.19 1.87 -9.47
N LYS A 115 9.56 0.61 -9.77
CA LYS A 115 10.28 -0.25 -8.81
C LYS A 115 11.70 0.25 -8.55
N TYR A 116 12.36 0.82 -9.55
CA TYR A 116 13.67 1.46 -9.39
C TYR A 116 13.56 2.70 -8.50
N ALA A 117 12.62 3.59 -8.79
CA ALA A 117 12.35 4.76 -7.96
C ALA A 117 12.04 4.38 -6.49
N LEU A 118 11.14 3.41 -6.28
CA LEU A 118 10.85 2.88 -4.94
C LEU A 118 12.10 2.33 -4.25
N THR A 119 12.96 1.59 -4.97
CA THR A 119 14.21 1.07 -4.43
C THR A 119 15.12 2.19 -3.93
N LEU A 120 15.23 3.28 -4.68
CA LEU A 120 16.04 4.44 -4.28
C LEU A 120 15.44 5.14 -3.05
N GLY A 121 14.12 5.33 -3.00
CA GLY A 121 13.43 5.85 -1.83
C GLY A 121 13.63 5.00 -0.57
N ILE A 122 13.51 3.68 -0.70
CA ILE A 122 13.73 2.72 0.40
C ILE A 122 15.18 2.75 0.88
N LYS A 123 16.14 2.81 -0.05
CA LYS A 123 17.57 2.92 0.29
C LYS A 123 17.86 4.23 1.02
N ALA A 124 17.28 5.34 0.58
CA ALA A 124 17.45 6.67 1.16
C ALA A 124 16.79 6.84 2.54
N ALA A 125 15.88 5.94 2.93
CA ALA A 125 15.20 5.96 4.22
C ALA A 125 16.16 5.84 5.40
N LYS A 126 16.02 6.75 6.36
CA LYS A 126 16.75 6.81 7.62
C LYS A 126 16.24 5.78 8.63
N PHE A 127 14.95 5.49 8.64
CA PHE A 127 14.34 4.62 9.65
C PHE A 127 14.02 3.22 9.12
N ASP A 128 13.92 2.28 10.05
CA ASP A 128 13.70 0.86 9.73
C ASP A 128 12.24 0.51 9.43
N TYR A 129 11.30 1.39 9.76
CA TYR A 129 9.88 1.18 9.50
C TYR A 129 9.44 2.07 8.35
N LEU A 130 9.04 1.44 7.26
CA LEU A 130 8.67 2.13 6.02
C LEU A 130 7.16 2.16 5.90
N LEU A 131 6.63 3.28 5.44
CA LEU A 131 5.22 3.46 5.10
C LEU A 131 5.11 4.04 3.69
N LEU A 132 4.42 3.33 2.81
CA LEU A 132 4.32 3.67 1.41
C LEU A 132 2.91 4.14 1.08
N THR A 133 2.84 5.18 0.26
CA THR A 133 1.63 5.67 -0.39
C THR A 133 1.97 6.19 -1.77
N ASP A 134 0.98 6.26 -2.65
CA ASP A 134 1.13 6.89 -3.96
C ASP A 134 0.89 8.42 -3.85
N ALA A 135 1.43 9.19 -4.80
CA ALA A 135 1.29 10.65 -4.84
C ALA A 135 -0.15 11.13 -5.06
N ASP A 136 -0.97 10.31 -5.71
CA ASP A 136 -2.41 10.53 -5.96
C ASP A 136 -3.31 10.04 -4.81
N CYS A 137 -2.72 9.65 -3.68
CA CYS A 137 -3.44 9.12 -2.53
C CYS A 137 -3.43 10.10 -1.36
N LYS A 138 -4.63 10.36 -0.83
CA LYS A 138 -4.85 11.23 0.33
C LYS A 138 -5.09 10.41 1.59
N PRO A 139 -4.31 10.60 2.67
CA PRO A 139 -4.63 10.06 3.98
C PRO A 139 -6.02 10.51 4.47
N LEU A 140 -6.81 9.57 4.99
CA LEU A 140 -8.16 9.86 5.50
C LEU A 140 -8.16 10.70 6.78
N SER A 141 -7.07 10.68 7.55
CA SER A 141 -6.96 11.42 8.81
C SER A 141 -5.51 11.84 9.09
N ARG A 142 -5.35 12.78 10.03
CA ARG A 142 -4.04 13.15 10.59
C ARG A 142 -3.38 12.04 11.42
N TYR A 143 -4.07 10.92 11.64
CA TYR A 143 -3.57 9.79 12.44
C TYR A 143 -3.17 8.59 11.58
N TRP A 144 -3.02 8.75 10.26
CA TRP A 144 -2.73 7.63 9.36
C TRP A 144 -1.41 6.94 9.72
N ILE A 145 -0.32 7.68 9.95
CA ILE A 145 0.96 7.10 10.38
C ILE A 145 0.79 6.37 11.72
N LYS A 146 0.10 6.99 12.68
CA LYS A 146 -0.20 6.40 13.99
C LYS A 146 -0.99 5.08 13.87
N GLN A 147 -1.98 5.03 12.98
CA GLN A 147 -2.82 3.85 12.79
C GLN A 147 -2.05 2.72 12.10
N MET A 148 -1.29 3.02 11.04
CA MET A 148 -0.50 2.01 10.32
C MET A 148 0.63 1.46 11.20
N SER A 149 1.39 2.34 11.87
CA SER A 149 2.52 1.94 12.71
C SER A 149 2.12 1.10 13.93
N ALA A 150 0.90 1.25 14.44
CA ALA A 150 0.40 0.47 15.56
C ALA A 150 0.29 -1.04 15.26
N TYR A 151 0.34 -1.46 13.99
CA TYR A 151 0.29 -2.86 13.58
C TYR A 151 1.65 -3.55 13.51
N PHE A 152 2.75 -2.81 13.72
CA PHE A 152 4.07 -3.42 13.89
C PHE A 152 4.14 -4.13 15.26
N GLU A 153 4.09 -5.46 15.22
CA GLU A 153 4.27 -6.35 16.36
C GLU A 153 5.51 -7.21 16.16
N GLU A 154 5.96 -7.84 17.25
CA GLU A 154 7.02 -8.83 17.16
C GLU A 154 6.60 -9.95 16.19
N GLY A 155 7.52 -10.36 15.33
CA GLY A 155 7.25 -11.32 14.25
C GLY A 155 6.46 -10.78 13.04
N LYS A 156 6.02 -9.51 13.03
CA LYS A 156 5.35 -8.91 11.87
C LYS A 156 6.28 -7.98 11.10
N GLN A 157 6.59 -8.37 9.86
CA GLN A 157 7.42 -7.58 8.96
C GLN A 157 6.61 -6.64 8.04
N ILE A 158 5.36 -6.99 7.74
CA ILE A 158 4.50 -6.26 6.79
C ILE A 158 3.15 -5.93 7.44
N VAL A 159 2.66 -4.72 7.21
CA VAL A 159 1.33 -4.23 7.60
C VAL A 159 0.58 -3.83 6.34
N LEU A 160 -0.57 -4.46 6.13
CA LEU A 160 -1.44 -4.19 4.99
C LEU A 160 -2.50 -3.14 5.37
N GLY A 161 -2.64 -2.11 4.54
CA GLY A 161 -3.64 -1.06 4.70
C GLY A 161 -4.67 -1.06 3.57
N TYR A 162 -5.89 -0.61 3.88
CA TYR A 162 -6.94 -0.48 2.88
C TYR A 162 -6.82 0.88 2.17
N GLY A 163 -6.73 0.86 0.84
CA GLY A 163 -6.73 2.05 -0.01
C GLY A 163 -8.05 2.18 -0.78
N ALA A 164 -9.04 2.84 -0.17
CA ALA A 164 -10.39 2.98 -0.70
C ALA A 164 -10.50 4.09 -1.76
N TYR A 165 -11.32 3.89 -2.78
CA TYR A 165 -11.71 4.97 -3.69
C TYR A 165 -12.82 5.84 -3.09
N ALA A 166 -12.66 7.15 -3.24
CA ALA A 166 -13.68 8.12 -2.88
C ALA A 166 -14.97 7.87 -3.67
N LYS A 167 -16.12 8.11 -3.03
CA LYS A 167 -17.43 7.99 -3.69
C LYS A 167 -17.63 9.17 -4.63
N THR A 168 -17.92 8.88 -5.88
CA THR A 168 -18.32 9.87 -6.89
C THR A 168 -19.83 9.76 -7.10
N SER A 169 -20.54 10.87 -6.94
CA SER A 169 -22.00 10.92 -7.16
C SER A 169 -22.34 10.58 -8.61
N PHE A 170 -23.43 9.85 -8.80
CA PHE A 170 -23.98 9.47 -10.11
C PHE A 170 -23.03 8.69 -11.04
N SER A 171 -21.96 8.07 -10.52
CA SER A 171 -21.05 7.24 -11.32
C SER A 171 -21.25 5.74 -11.05
N LEU A 172 -21.79 5.00 -12.02
CA LEU A 172 -21.87 3.54 -11.96
C LEU A 172 -20.48 2.90 -11.96
N LEU A 173 -19.57 3.43 -12.79
CA LEU A 173 -18.18 2.97 -12.86
C LEU A 173 -17.48 3.10 -11.51
N ASN A 174 -17.65 4.22 -10.80
CA ASN A 174 -17.09 4.38 -9.45
C ASN A 174 -17.66 3.37 -8.45
N LYS A 175 -18.96 3.05 -8.55
CA LYS A 175 -19.56 2.01 -7.69
C LYS A 175 -18.91 0.64 -7.95
N LEU A 176 -18.69 0.27 -9.22
CA LEU A 176 -18.03 -0.98 -9.61
C LEU A 176 -16.57 -1.02 -9.13
N ILE A 177 -15.79 0.04 -9.36
CA ILE A 177 -14.40 0.14 -8.89
C ILE A 177 -14.31 -0.01 -7.37
N ARG A 178 -15.21 0.65 -6.62
CA ARG A 178 -15.25 0.55 -5.16
C ARG A 178 -15.65 -0.84 -4.67
N TYR A 179 -16.57 -1.50 -5.37
CA TYR A 179 -16.96 -2.88 -5.08
C TYR A 179 -15.77 -3.82 -5.30
N GLU A 180 -15.13 -3.80 -6.46
CA GLU A 180 -13.96 -4.62 -6.77
C GLU A 180 -12.80 -4.37 -5.81
N THR A 181 -12.55 -3.09 -5.47
CA THR A 181 -11.52 -2.71 -4.50
C THR A 181 -11.81 -3.28 -3.11
N LEU A 182 -13.08 -3.30 -2.68
CA LEU A 182 -13.49 -3.87 -1.41
C LEU A 182 -13.36 -5.40 -1.41
N ILE A 183 -13.79 -6.07 -2.47
CA ILE A 183 -13.68 -7.54 -2.59
C ILE A 183 -12.22 -7.97 -2.60
N THR A 184 -11.38 -7.28 -3.38
CA THR A 184 -9.92 -7.51 -3.39
C THR A 184 -9.31 -7.33 -2.00
N ALA A 185 -9.73 -6.28 -1.27
CA ALA A 185 -9.28 -6.05 0.10
C ALA A 185 -9.70 -7.15 1.08
N ILE A 186 -10.96 -7.57 1.01
CA ILE A 186 -11.48 -8.68 1.80
C ILE A 186 -10.64 -9.94 1.53
N GLN A 187 -10.30 -10.22 0.27
CA GLN A 187 -9.51 -11.37 -0.11
C GLN A 187 -8.09 -11.32 0.46
N TYR A 188 -7.29 -10.29 0.17
CA TYR A 188 -5.91 -10.28 0.62
C TYR A 188 -5.78 -10.18 2.15
N PHE A 189 -6.70 -9.48 2.83
CA PHE A 189 -6.72 -9.46 4.30
C PHE A 189 -7.06 -10.83 4.89
N SER A 190 -8.04 -11.54 4.30
CA SER A 190 -8.44 -12.87 4.76
C SER A 190 -7.31 -13.88 4.63
N TYR A 191 -6.61 -13.88 3.50
CA TYR A 191 -5.43 -14.71 3.27
C TYR A 191 -4.28 -14.38 4.22
N ALA A 192 -4.01 -13.08 4.46
CA ALA A 192 -3.00 -12.66 5.43
C ALA A 192 -3.35 -13.12 6.86
N LEU A 193 -4.61 -13.02 7.28
CA LEU A 193 -5.09 -13.53 8.58
C LEU A 193 -5.04 -15.07 8.68
N CYS A 194 -5.06 -15.75 7.54
CA CYS A 194 -4.85 -17.19 7.45
C CYS A 194 -3.37 -17.60 7.47
N GLY A 195 -2.43 -16.64 7.48
CA GLY A 195 -0.99 -16.91 7.47
C GLY A 195 -0.43 -17.21 6.08
N ILE A 196 -1.19 -16.95 5.02
CA ILE A 196 -0.80 -17.16 3.62
C ILE A 196 -0.95 -15.87 2.81
N PRO A 197 -0.26 -14.77 3.19
CA PRO A 197 -0.34 -13.53 2.44
C PRO A 197 0.22 -13.71 1.02
N TYR A 198 -0.49 -13.19 0.02
CA TYR A 198 -0.06 -13.28 -1.39
C TYR A 198 0.03 -11.90 -2.07
N MET A 199 -0.59 -10.87 -1.51
CA MET A 199 -0.54 -9.51 -2.05
C MET A 199 -0.76 -8.45 -0.96
N GLY A 200 -0.39 -7.23 -1.31
CA GLY A 200 -0.74 -5.99 -0.64
C GLY A 200 -0.83 -4.87 -1.67
N VAL A 201 -1.37 -3.71 -1.29
CA VAL A 201 -1.51 -2.58 -2.22
C VAL A 201 -0.54 -1.48 -1.84
N GLY A 202 0.38 -1.12 -2.75
CA GLY A 202 1.45 -0.15 -2.49
C GLY A 202 0.98 1.23 -2.00
N ARG A 203 -0.25 1.63 -2.36
CA ARG A 203 -0.84 2.92 -1.94
C ARG A 203 -1.20 3.02 -0.45
N ASN A 204 -1.15 1.92 0.30
CA ASN A 204 -1.30 1.93 1.75
C ASN A 204 -0.64 0.68 2.35
N LEU A 205 0.68 0.64 2.32
CA LEU A 205 1.48 -0.52 2.70
C LEU A 205 2.59 -0.08 3.64
N ALA A 206 2.79 -0.78 4.75
CA ALA A 206 3.95 -0.56 5.61
C ALA A 206 4.75 -1.85 5.71
N TYR A 207 6.07 -1.75 5.73
CA TYR A 207 6.93 -2.89 6.03
C TYR A 207 8.24 -2.45 6.66
N LYS A 208 8.88 -3.38 7.36
CA LYS A 208 10.23 -3.16 7.85
C LYS A 208 11.23 -3.15 6.70
N LYS A 209 12.16 -2.22 6.73
CA LYS A 209 13.24 -2.07 5.76
C LYS A 209 14.04 -3.38 5.60
N GLU A 210 14.26 -4.12 6.69
CA GLU A 210 14.92 -5.45 6.67
C GLU A 210 14.26 -6.41 5.66
N ALA A 211 12.93 -6.48 5.63
CA ALA A 211 12.18 -7.41 4.78
C ALA A 211 12.39 -7.12 3.29
N PHE A 212 12.64 -5.85 2.93
CA PHE A 212 12.99 -5.50 1.55
C PHE A 212 14.36 -6.06 1.17
N PHE A 213 15.36 -5.90 2.03
CA PHE A 213 16.73 -6.34 1.73
C PHE A 213 16.89 -7.86 1.82
N GLU A 214 16.24 -8.53 2.77
CA GLU A 214 16.22 -9.99 2.88
C GLU A 214 15.69 -10.67 1.60
N ASN A 215 14.80 -9.99 0.87
CA ASN A 215 14.21 -10.49 -0.37
C ASN A 215 14.89 -9.95 -1.64
N ASN A 216 16.08 -9.33 -1.53
CA ASN A 216 16.78 -8.67 -2.64
C ASN A 216 15.93 -7.61 -3.36
N GLY A 217 15.03 -6.95 -2.62
CA GLY A 217 14.14 -5.91 -3.13
C GLY A 217 13.32 -6.37 -4.34
N PHE A 218 13.37 -5.57 -5.41
CA PHE A 218 12.63 -5.84 -6.64
C PHE A 218 13.45 -6.50 -7.74
N VAL A 219 14.69 -6.95 -7.48
CA VAL A 219 15.63 -7.43 -8.51
C VAL A 219 15.01 -8.45 -9.47
N ASN A 220 14.31 -9.45 -8.93
CA ASN A 220 13.66 -10.50 -9.72
C ASN A 220 12.41 -10.04 -10.49
N HIS A 221 11.91 -8.83 -10.20
CA HIS A 221 10.68 -8.28 -10.74
C HIS A 221 10.92 -6.96 -11.51
N MET A 222 12.18 -6.58 -11.74
CA MET A 222 12.54 -5.32 -12.43
C MET A 222 12.01 -5.27 -13.86
N ASN A 223 11.95 -6.42 -14.52
CA ASN A 223 11.47 -6.55 -15.90
C ASN A 223 9.95 -6.63 -16.01
N LEU A 224 9.24 -6.73 -14.88
CA LEU A 224 7.77 -6.71 -14.88
C LEU A 224 7.28 -5.28 -14.88
N LEU A 225 6.23 -4.99 -15.64
CA LEU A 225 5.54 -3.70 -15.57
C LEU A 225 4.96 -3.50 -14.17
N SER A 226 4.85 -2.23 -13.77
CA SER A 226 4.32 -1.81 -12.46
C SER A 226 2.96 -1.19 -12.62
#